data_AF-A0A661XCV4-F1
#
_entry.id   AF-A0A661XCV4-F1
#
_cell.length_a   1.000
_cell.length_b   1.000
_cell.length_c   1.000
_cell.angle_alpha   90.00
_cell.angle_beta   90.00
_cell.angle_gamma   90.00
#
_symmetry.space_group_name_H-M   'P 1'
#
loop_
_entity.id
_entity.type
_entity.pdbx_description
1 polymer ?
#
loop_
_entity_poly.entity_id
_entity_poly.type
_entity_poly.pdbx_seq_one_letter_code
_entity_poly.pdbx_strand_id
1 'polypeptide(L)'
;MNYIILSIPIFFILIGVELLVSKLQHSGLYRFNDAVSNISCGVMQQIVGVLAKTVMIVGYIYLYDHFRLFELPATWWIYVLLFIGVDFFYYWFHRLSHEINILWGAHIVHHQSEEYNLSVALRQSTFQGFFSIVFYLPLAIIGFNPIAFVTINAFQTLYQFWI
;
A
#
# COMPACT_ATOMS: atom_id res chain seq x y z
N MET A 1 -8.13 5.08 14.66
CA MET A 1 -9.03 4.24 13.84
C MET A 1 -8.19 3.55 12.77
N ASN A 2 -8.31 2.24 12.56
CA ASN A 2 -7.56 1.57 11.48
C ASN A 2 -8.41 1.56 10.20
N TYR A 3 -8.20 2.54 9.33
CA TYR A 3 -8.98 2.73 8.10
C TYR A 3 -8.89 1.53 7.16
N ILE A 4 -7.73 0.86 7.09
CA ILE A 4 -7.53 -0.33 6.25
C ILE A 4 -8.48 -1.46 6.66
N ILE A 5 -8.57 -1.76 7.96
CA ILE A 5 -9.44 -2.83 8.47
C ILE A 5 -10.91 -2.53 8.17
N LEU A 6 -11.33 -1.27 8.33
CA LEU A 6 -12.70 -0.84 8.04
C LEU A 6 -13.07 -0.97 6.55
N SER A 7 -12.10 -0.86 5.65
CA SER A 7 -12.32 -0.99 4.21
C SER A 7 -12.38 -2.44 3.72
N ILE A 8 -11.89 -3.42 4.49
CA ILE A 8 -11.88 -4.83 4.08
C ILE A 8 -13.28 -5.33 3.67
N PRO A 9 -14.35 -5.15 4.47
CA PRO A 9 -15.69 -5.60 4.07
C PRO A 9 -16.18 -4.94 2.78
N ILE A 10 -15.85 -3.66 2.58
CA ILE A 10 -16.22 -2.90 1.38
C ILE A 10 -15.53 -3.50 0.16
N PHE A 11 -14.24 -3.80 0.23
CA PHE A 11 -13.50 -4.44 -0.86
C PHE A 11 -14.07 -5.80 -1.22
N PHE A 12 -14.43 -6.65 -0.24
CA PHE A 12 -15.07 -7.93 -0.52
C PHE A 12 -16.46 -7.80 -1.15
N ILE A 13 -17.24 -6.79 -0.75
CA ILE A 13 -18.52 -6.48 -1.40
C ILE A 13 -18.29 -6.08 -2.86
N LEU A 14 -17.33 -5.18 -3.13
CA LEU A 14 -17.03 -4.71 -4.49
C LEU A 14 -16.54 -5.86 -5.39
N ILE A 15 -15.63 -6.70 -4.91
CA ILE A 15 -15.18 -7.92 -5.61
C ILE A 15 -16.37 -8.86 -5.87
N GLY A 16 -17.26 -9.04 -4.88
CA GLY A 16 -18.45 -9.87 -5.04
C GLY A 16 -19.43 -9.35 -6.09
N VAL A 17 -19.62 -8.03 -6.16
CA VAL A 17 -20.42 -7.36 -7.19
C VAL A 17 -19.79 -7.54 -8.58
N GLU A 18 -18.49 -7.31 -8.73
CA GLU A 18 -17.80 -7.49 -10.01
C GLU A 18 -17.84 -8.95 -10.48
N LEU A 19 -17.66 -9.91 -9.56
CA LEU A 19 -17.79 -11.33 -9.85
C LEU A 19 -19.22 -11.70 -10.32
N LEU A 20 -20.26 -11.13 -9.69
CA LEU A 20 -21.64 -11.34 -10.12
C LEU A 20 -21.88 -10.76 -11.52
N VAL A 21 -21.42 -9.54 -11.78
CA VAL A 21 -21.51 -8.90 -13.10
C VAL A 21 -20.79 -9.74 -14.17
N SER A 22 -19.59 -10.23 -13.87
CA SER A 22 -18.83 -11.10 -14.78
C SER A 22 -19.59 -12.40 -15.11
N LYS A 23 -20.25 -13.01 -14.11
CA LYS A 23 -21.09 -14.20 -14.34
C LYS A 23 -22.31 -13.90 -15.20
N LEU A 24 -22.99 -12.77 -14.95
CA LEU A 24 -24.16 -12.35 -15.73
C LEU A 24 -23.81 -11.99 -17.18
N GLN A 25 -22.60 -11.48 -17.42
CA GLN A 25 -22.10 -11.13 -18.75
C GLN A 25 -21.39 -12.28 -19.46
N HIS A 26 -21.21 -13.43 -18.80
CA HIS A 26 -20.41 -14.56 -19.31
C HIS A 26 -18.99 -14.18 -19.75
N SER A 27 -18.38 -13.17 -19.10
CA SER A 27 -17.08 -12.62 -19.53
C SER A 27 -15.89 -13.50 -19.17
N GLY A 28 -16.03 -14.39 -18.19
CA GLY A 28 -14.94 -15.26 -17.75
C GLY A 28 -13.79 -14.53 -17.04
N LEU A 29 -13.98 -13.26 -16.67
CA LEU A 29 -12.96 -12.37 -16.07
C LEU A 29 -12.30 -12.95 -14.80
N TYR A 30 -13.05 -13.75 -14.03
CA TYR A 30 -12.58 -14.34 -12.79
C TYR A 30 -12.20 -15.82 -12.97
N ARG A 31 -10.89 -16.09 -12.96
CA ARG A 31 -10.36 -17.44 -12.85
C ARG A 31 -10.26 -17.81 -11.37
N PHE A 32 -10.90 -18.92 -10.97
CA PHE A 32 -10.97 -19.32 -9.55
C PHE A 32 -9.59 -19.46 -8.89
N ASN A 33 -8.64 -20.10 -9.59
CA ASN A 33 -7.28 -20.28 -9.11
C ASN A 33 -6.54 -18.94 -8.91
N ASP A 34 -6.74 -17.96 -9.81
CA ASP A 34 -6.10 -16.66 -9.66
C ASP A 34 -6.74 -15.85 -8.52
N ALA A 35 -8.08 -15.85 -8.41
CA ALA A 35 -8.77 -15.19 -7.31
C ALA A 35 -8.34 -15.72 -5.93
N VAL A 36 -8.20 -17.05 -5.78
CA VAL A 36 -7.68 -17.67 -4.55
C VAL A 36 -6.23 -17.27 -4.30
N SER A 37 -5.40 -17.22 -5.35
CA SER A 37 -4.00 -16.78 -5.24
C SER A 37 -3.90 -15.32 -4.79
N ASN A 38 -4.68 -14.43 -5.39
CA ASN A 38 -4.72 -13.00 -5.07
C ASN A 38 -5.13 -12.77 -3.61
N ILE A 39 -6.20 -13.43 -3.15
CA ILE A 39 -6.65 -13.35 -1.75
C ILE A 39 -5.58 -13.92 -0.80
N SER A 40 -4.95 -15.04 -1.15
CA SER A 40 -3.91 -15.68 -0.33
C SER A 40 -2.68 -14.79 -0.19
N CYS A 41 -2.24 -14.15 -1.27
CA CYS A 41 -1.19 -13.13 -1.26
C CYS A 41 -1.54 -11.98 -0.33
N GLY A 42 -2.75 -11.44 -0.42
CA GLY A 42 -3.22 -10.35 0.43
C GLY A 42 -3.24 -10.72 1.91
N VAL A 43 -3.75 -11.91 2.26
CA VAL A 43 -3.75 -12.42 3.65
C VAL A 43 -2.32 -12.55 4.17
N MET A 44 -1.42 -13.17 3.39
CA MET A 44 -0.03 -13.35 3.79
C MET A 44 0.70 -12.01 3.94
N GLN A 45 0.41 -11.06 3.05
CA GLN A 45 0.96 -9.71 3.12
C GLN A 45 0.45 -8.95 4.34
N GLN A 46 -0.79 -9.11 4.79
CA GLN A 46 -1.25 -8.50 6.03
C GLN A 46 -0.56 -9.09 7.26
N ILE A 47 -0.42 -10.42 7.32
CA ILE A 47 0.23 -11.12 8.45
C ILE A 47 1.68 -10.64 8.62
N VAL A 48 2.46 -10.70 7.54
CA VAL A 48 3.87 -10.28 7.56
C VAL A 48 4.00 -8.76 7.61
N GLY A 49 3.08 -8.05 6.98
CA GLY A 49 3.06 -6.60 6.89
C GLY A 49 2.89 -5.90 8.24
N VAL A 50 2.32 -6.55 9.26
CA VAL A 50 2.30 -6.02 10.64
C VAL A 50 3.73 -5.78 11.13
N LEU A 51 4.63 -6.75 10.93
CA LEU A 51 6.03 -6.61 11.36
C LEU A 51 6.74 -5.48 10.60
N ALA A 52 6.56 -5.42 9.28
CA ALA A 52 7.12 -4.36 8.45
C ALA A 52 6.59 -2.98 8.90
N LYS A 53 5.30 -2.84 9.16
CA LYS A 53 4.69 -1.60 9.66
C LYS A 53 5.22 -1.21 11.04
N THR A 54 5.45 -2.16 11.95
CA THR A 54 6.05 -1.88 13.25
C THR A 54 7.47 -1.34 13.10
N VAL A 55 8.31 -2.01 12.31
CA VAL A 55 9.69 -1.55 12.02
C VAL A 55 9.67 -0.14 11.42
N MET A 56 8.78 0.07 10.46
CA MET A 56 8.58 1.37 9.81
C MET A 56 8.23 2.46 10.81
N ILE A 57 7.19 2.27 11.62
CA ILE A 57 6.71 3.29 12.56
C ILE A 57 7.77 3.61 13.61
N VAL A 58 8.44 2.59 14.15
CA VAL A 58 9.53 2.78 15.14
C VAL A 58 10.68 3.58 14.53
N GLY A 59 11.15 3.19 13.34
CA GLY A 59 12.21 3.92 12.65
C GLY A 59 11.81 5.35 12.28
N TYR A 60 10.57 5.54 11.84
CA TYR A 60 10.02 6.84 11.48
C TYR A 60 9.94 7.77 12.71
N ILE A 61 9.40 7.28 13.84
CA ILE A 61 9.32 8.07 15.09
C ILE A 61 10.72 8.44 15.57
N TYR A 62 11.66 7.49 15.58
CA TYR A 62 13.04 7.75 15.99
C TYR A 62 13.69 8.86 15.16
N LEU A 63 13.53 8.83 13.83
CA LEU A 63 14.03 9.89 12.96
C LEU A 63 13.32 11.22 13.18
N TYR A 64 12.01 11.20 13.37
CA TYR A 64 11.21 12.39 13.63
C TYR A 64 11.59 13.07 14.97
N ASP A 65 11.86 12.31 16.02
CA ASP A 65 12.17 12.84 17.34
C ASP A 65 13.61 13.33 17.50
N HIS A 66 14.55 12.83 16.69
CA HIS A 66 15.98 13.14 16.84
C HIS A 66 16.62 13.85 15.66
N PHE A 67 16.04 13.73 14.46
CA PHE A 67 16.66 14.21 13.22
C PHE A 67 15.73 15.09 12.38
N ARG A 68 14.53 15.44 12.86
CA ARG A 68 13.65 16.35 12.11
C ARG A 68 14.33 17.71 11.92
N LEU A 69 14.22 18.24 10.70
CA LEU A 69 14.77 19.53 10.31
C LEU A 69 13.79 20.67 10.58
N PHE A 70 12.48 20.40 10.49
CA PHE A 70 11.43 21.40 10.65
C PHE A 70 10.38 20.96 11.66
N GLU A 71 9.84 21.92 12.40
CA GLU A 71 8.62 21.74 13.19
C GLU A 71 7.44 22.23 12.36
N LEU A 72 6.73 21.29 11.72
CA LEU A 72 5.62 21.62 10.84
C LEU A 72 4.33 21.84 11.65
N PRO A 73 3.58 22.93 11.39
CA PRO A 73 2.32 23.17 12.09
C PRO A 73 1.23 22.19 11.65
N ALA A 74 0.25 21.94 12.52
CA ALA A 74 -0.88 21.07 12.22
C ALA A 74 -1.97 21.78 11.37
N THR A 75 -1.60 22.26 10.18
CA THR A 75 -2.50 22.96 9.25
C THR A 75 -2.90 22.06 8.07
N TRP A 76 -4.08 22.27 7.50
CA TRP A 76 -4.61 21.43 6.41
C TRP A 76 -3.65 21.31 5.21
N TRP A 77 -2.92 22.38 4.85
CA TRP A 77 -2.01 22.36 3.72
C TRP A 77 -0.76 21.49 3.97
N ILE A 78 -0.35 21.29 5.23
CA ILE A 78 0.71 20.33 5.57
C ILE A 78 0.28 18.90 5.29
N TYR A 79 -1.01 18.56 5.49
CA TYR A 79 -1.54 17.26 5.10
C TYR A 79 -1.58 17.08 3.57
N VAL A 80 -1.84 18.15 2.82
CA VAL A 80 -1.77 18.13 1.35
C VAL A 80 -0.33 17.91 0.87
N LEU A 81 0.63 18.63 1.43
CA LEU A 81 2.04 18.41 1.11
C LEU A 81 2.51 17.01 1.49
N LEU A 82 2.06 16.50 2.64
CA LEU A 82 2.33 15.13 3.05
C LEU A 82 1.73 14.12 2.06
N PHE A 83 0.49 14.32 1.61
CA PHE A 83 -0.12 13.46 0.59
C PHE A 83 0.73 13.40 -0.69
N ILE A 84 1.17 14.54 -1.19
CA ILE A 84 2.08 14.63 -2.35
C ILE A 84 3.41 13.94 -2.02
N GLY A 85 3.95 14.15 -0.82
CA GLY A 85 5.21 13.54 -0.40
C GLY A 85 5.15 12.02 -0.33
N VAL A 86 4.10 11.44 0.25
CA VAL A 86 3.93 9.98 0.29
C VAL A 86 3.76 9.42 -1.13
N ASP A 87 3.01 10.10 -2.01
CA ASP A 87 2.91 9.71 -3.42
C ASP A 87 4.26 9.73 -4.13
N PHE A 88 5.02 10.81 -3.95
CA PHE A 88 6.33 11.01 -4.56
C PHE A 88 7.33 9.92 -4.15
N PHE A 89 7.41 9.60 -2.85
CA PHE A 89 8.31 8.55 -2.38
C PHE A 89 7.84 7.15 -2.80
N TYR A 90 6.53 6.92 -2.86
CA TYR A 90 5.98 5.69 -3.43
C TYR A 90 6.31 5.55 -4.91
N TYR A 91 6.22 6.63 -5.70
CA TYR A 91 6.60 6.65 -7.11
C TYR A 91 8.04 6.19 -7.31
N TRP A 92 8.99 6.71 -6.51
CA TRP A 92 10.38 6.29 -6.60
C TRP A 92 10.59 4.84 -6.20
N PHE A 93 9.94 4.38 -5.14
CA PHE A 93 9.96 2.96 -4.78
C PHE A 93 9.45 2.09 -5.95
N HIS A 94 8.31 2.46 -6.52
CA HIS A 94 7.67 1.71 -7.60
C HIS A 94 8.53 1.71 -8.86
N ARG A 95 9.03 2.87 -9.28
CA ARG A 95 9.93 3.00 -10.43
C ARG A 95 11.18 2.15 -10.28
N LEU A 96 11.87 2.26 -9.14
CA LEU A 96 13.07 1.47 -8.90
C LEU A 96 12.76 -0.03 -8.77
N SER A 97 11.53 -0.39 -8.38
CA SER A 97 11.07 -1.78 -8.41
C SER A 97 10.94 -2.34 -9.83
N HIS A 98 10.83 -1.49 -10.86
CA HIS A 98 10.87 -1.90 -12.26
C HIS A 98 12.26 -1.82 -12.90
N GLU A 99 13.24 -1.21 -12.21
CA GLU A 99 14.59 -0.99 -12.74
C GLU A 99 15.66 -1.84 -12.02
N ILE A 100 15.43 -2.28 -10.78
CA ILE A 100 16.43 -2.97 -9.93
C ILE A 100 15.95 -4.38 -9.55
N ASN A 101 16.73 -5.40 -9.87
CA ASN A 101 16.37 -6.82 -9.68
C ASN A 101 15.89 -7.21 -8.27
N ILE A 102 16.53 -6.71 -7.21
CA ILE A 102 16.12 -7.06 -5.83
C ILE A 102 14.75 -6.44 -5.48
N LEU A 103 14.50 -5.21 -5.94
CA LEU A 103 13.22 -4.53 -5.73
C LEU A 103 12.14 -5.14 -6.63
N TRP A 104 12.49 -5.52 -7.86
CA TRP A 104 11.63 -6.29 -8.75
C TRP A 104 11.22 -7.62 -8.14
N GLY A 105 12.15 -8.36 -7.53
CA GLY A 105 11.83 -9.61 -6.83
C GLY A 105 10.81 -9.41 -5.70
N ALA A 106 10.80 -8.24 -5.06
CA ALA A 106 9.81 -7.87 -4.04
C ALA A 106 8.51 -7.31 -4.63
N HIS A 107 8.42 -7.01 -5.93
CA HIS A 107 7.29 -6.34 -6.56
C HIS A 107 6.59 -7.18 -7.64
N ILE A 108 7.30 -8.11 -8.29
CA ILE A 108 6.82 -8.92 -9.42
C ILE A 108 5.52 -9.66 -9.12
N VAL A 109 5.27 -10.09 -7.88
CA VAL A 109 4.04 -10.82 -7.51
C VAL A 109 2.80 -10.02 -7.89
N HIS A 110 2.84 -8.69 -7.76
CA HIS A 110 1.75 -7.80 -8.17
C HIS A 110 1.49 -7.86 -9.68
N HIS A 111 2.53 -8.00 -10.50
CA HIS A 111 2.47 -8.04 -11.97
C HIS A 111 2.25 -9.44 -12.55
N GLN A 112 1.89 -10.43 -11.72
CA GLN A 112 1.70 -11.80 -12.19
C GLN A 112 0.27 -12.15 -12.58
N SER A 113 -0.74 -11.34 -12.24
CA SER A 113 -2.10 -11.62 -12.71
C SER A 113 -2.23 -11.23 -14.18
N GLU A 114 -2.84 -12.10 -14.97
CA GLU A 114 -3.07 -11.89 -16.40
C GLU A 114 -4.35 -11.08 -16.68
N GLU A 115 -5.28 -11.04 -15.71
CA GLU A 115 -6.60 -10.46 -15.85
C GLU A 115 -6.76 -9.22 -14.99
N TYR A 116 -7.32 -8.14 -15.52
CA TYR A 116 -7.60 -6.94 -14.74
C TYR A 116 -8.96 -7.04 -14.03
N ASN A 117 -8.95 -7.36 -12.74
CA ASN A 117 -10.15 -7.40 -11.89
C ASN A 117 -9.82 -6.94 -10.46
N LEU A 118 -10.85 -6.62 -9.67
CA LEU A 118 -10.69 -6.05 -8.33
C LEU A 118 -9.99 -6.96 -7.33
N SER A 119 -9.94 -8.29 -7.55
CA SER A 119 -9.17 -9.17 -6.67
C SER A 119 -7.65 -8.97 -6.81
N VAL A 120 -7.18 -8.48 -7.96
CA VAL A 120 -5.74 -8.24 -8.22
C VAL A 120 -5.16 -7.19 -7.29
N ALA A 121 -5.96 -6.24 -6.81
CA ALA A 121 -5.53 -5.29 -5.77
C ALA A 121 -5.00 -5.98 -4.51
N LEU A 122 -5.51 -7.19 -4.20
CA LEU A 122 -5.06 -8.02 -3.07
C LEU A 122 -3.79 -8.80 -3.36
N ARG A 123 -3.33 -8.86 -4.62
CA ARG A 123 -2.12 -9.55 -5.05
C ARG A 123 -0.86 -8.76 -4.69
N GLN A 124 -0.61 -8.63 -3.40
CA GLN A 124 0.55 -7.90 -2.87
C GLN A 124 1.65 -8.87 -2.49
N SER A 125 2.91 -8.53 -2.80
CA SER A 125 4.05 -9.35 -2.37
C SER A 125 4.19 -9.30 -0.84
N THR A 126 4.45 -10.47 -0.24
CA THR A 126 4.60 -10.61 1.21
C THR A 126 5.68 -9.70 1.82
N PHE A 127 6.80 -9.52 1.12
CA PHE A 127 7.96 -8.78 1.64
C PHE A 127 8.09 -7.34 1.13
N GLN A 128 7.21 -6.87 0.23
CA GLN A 128 7.29 -5.54 -0.37
C GLN A 128 7.41 -4.43 0.69
N GLY A 129 6.67 -4.58 1.80
CA GLY A 129 6.71 -3.65 2.91
C GLY A 129 8.11 -3.40 3.45
N PHE A 130 8.98 -4.41 3.56
CA PHE A 130 10.34 -4.21 4.10
C PHE A 130 11.23 -3.38 3.17
N PHE A 131 10.96 -3.40 1.86
CA PHE A 131 11.71 -2.63 0.88
C PHE A 131 11.20 -1.20 0.74
N SER A 132 9.89 -0.96 0.86
CA SER A 132 9.32 0.38 0.70
C SER A 132 9.57 1.31 1.89
N ILE A 133 9.84 0.78 3.09
CA ILE A 133 10.03 1.58 4.33
C ILE A 133 11.06 2.69 4.16
N VAL A 134 12.22 2.36 3.58
CA VAL A 134 13.35 3.30 3.49
C VAL A 134 13.00 4.54 2.66
N PHE A 135 12.06 4.41 1.72
CA PHE A 135 11.63 5.52 0.86
C PHE A 135 10.80 6.54 1.61
N TYR A 136 10.10 6.17 2.67
CA TYR A 136 9.26 7.09 3.44
C TYR A 136 10.01 7.81 4.57
N LEU A 137 11.16 7.29 5.00
CA LEU A 137 11.96 7.87 6.09
C LEU A 137 12.36 9.35 5.90
N PRO A 138 12.64 9.86 4.68
CA PRO A 138 12.89 11.27 4.46
C PRO A 138 11.74 12.18 4.93
N LEU A 139 10.48 11.74 4.91
CA LEU A 139 9.35 12.52 5.43
C LEU A 139 9.45 12.76 6.94
N ALA A 140 10.00 11.80 7.69
CA ALA A 140 10.26 11.95 9.12
C ALA A 140 11.34 13.01 9.37
N ILE A 141 12.43 12.96 8.59
CA ILE A 141 13.55 13.92 8.66
C ILE A 141 13.09 15.32 8.25
N ILE A 142 12.17 15.46 7.29
CA ILE A 142 11.57 16.77 6.96
C ILE A 142 10.76 17.28 8.16
N GLY A 143 10.15 16.41 8.95
CA GLY A 143 9.37 16.78 10.13
C GLY A 143 7.86 16.62 9.96
N PHE A 144 7.42 15.73 9.06
CA PHE A 144 6.01 15.35 8.99
C PHE A 144 5.63 14.44 10.15
N ASN A 145 4.60 14.83 10.89
CA ASN A 145 4.13 14.12 12.08
C ASN A 145 3.83 12.63 11.79
N PRO A 146 4.27 11.69 12.65
CA PRO A 146 4.07 10.25 12.42
C PRO A 146 2.61 9.82 12.30
N ILE A 147 1.69 10.42 13.07
CA ILE A 147 0.26 10.08 13.02
C ILE A 147 -0.34 10.56 11.70
N ALA A 148 0.02 11.77 11.26
CA ALA A 148 -0.40 12.28 9.96
C ALA A 148 0.13 11.38 8.83
N PHE A 149 1.39 10.96 8.89
CA PHE A 149 2.00 10.06 7.91
C PHE A 149 1.26 8.72 7.81
N VAL A 150 1.02 8.02 8.93
CA VAL A 150 0.29 6.75 8.93
C VAL A 150 -1.13 6.92 8.38
N THR A 151 -1.78 8.04 8.71
CA THR A 151 -3.13 8.35 8.24
C THR A 151 -3.17 8.56 6.73
N ILE A 152 -2.29 9.41 6.19
CA ILE A 152 -2.21 9.70 4.75
C ILE A 152 -1.77 8.46 3.95
N ASN A 153 -0.79 7.71 4.45
CA ASN A 153 -0.35 6.47 3.82
C ASN A 153 -1.48 5.43 3.75
N ALA A 154 -2.31 5.33 4.79
CA ALA A 154 -3.50 4.48 4.75
C ALA A 154 -4.50 4.94 3.67
N PHE A 155 -4.80 6.24 3.56
CA PHE A 155 -5.69 6.74 2.51
C PHE A 155 -5.15 6.49 1.10
N GLN A 156 -3.85 6.65 0.87
CA GLN A 156 -3.25 6.33 -0.42
C GLN A 156 -3.33 4.84 -0.74
N THR A 157 -3.08 3.97 0.24
CA THR A 157 -3.25 2.52 0.05
C THR A 157 -4.69 2.17 -0.32
N LEU A 158 -5.68 2.85 0.29
CA LEU A 158 -7.09 2.64 -0.07
C LEU A 158 -7.41 3.15 -1.48
N TYR A 159 -6.82 4.27 -1.89
CA TYR A 159 -6.98 4.80 -3.25
C TYR A 159 -6.42 3.83 -4.31
N GLN A 160 -5.31 3.14 -4.00
CA GLN A 160 -4.68 2.16 -4.90
C GLN A 160 -5.53 0.92 -5.17
N PHE A 161 -6.62 0.68 -4.44
CA PHE A 161 -7.51 -0.47 -4.72
C PHE A 161 -8.09 -0.48 -6.15
N TRP A 162 -8.17 0.69 -6.79
CA TRP A 162 -8.80 0.87 -8.10
C TRP A 162 -7.81 0.83 -9.27
N ILE A 163 -6.52 0.60 -8.99
CA ILE A 163 -5.40 0.70 -9.94
C ILE A 163 -4.67 -0.65 -9.94
#